data_AF-A0A941XYC0-F1
#
_entry.id   AF-A0A941XYC0-F1
#
_cell.length_a   1.000
_cell.length_b   1.000
_cell.length_c   1.000
_cell.angle_alpha   90.00
_cell.angle_beta   90.00
_cell.angle_gamma   90.00
#
_symmetry.space_group_name_H-M   'P 1'
#
loop_
_entity.id
_entity.type
_entity.pdbx_description
1 polymer ?
#
loop_
_entity_poly.entity_id
_entity_poly.type
_entity_poly.pdbx_seq_one_letter_code
_entity_poly.pdbx_strand_id
1 'polypeptide(L)'
;MLLRTELRMLLRAPWRTALLCVLLAAAVGAASLGGGLLAASRRGMAELAEKYTTVAVLNSVYYDRISFASLKKTLENMSMAHLDKREIYGGYIKKIHTMTSLEEARTLRERYRNGDVSWEEFGNEVFFDEAYKKVMVVATCVDRKLQSLQIDSKVNMQEVAGQLPASFTVYTLHVEQVLSAHRDYVVPDTLLCQDNLSGNLFQVGKRYVVQGEIGLNVEAGRDQAKLNVKKETYHNNETGSVEKEVWPIFELRSTLEGELAGENGSEITRRLHECEIGNHSVDVISTECVNSILQFNQNDLYLTEGRHFTEEEHATAAQACLMSERLALKNGFSVGDTISMDLYHAAVMTYDLNWARIPFAAYWENKLLGENEYEIVGLFKTPEWDMTYTKMVLSPNTVIIPADNMNDTIGYLPKAMYSILIDNGHAEEFLAEMEELEPGSSEYFVIYDQGYSEVAPTIE
;
A
#
# COMPACT_ATOMS: atom_id res chain seq x y z
N MET A 1 52.73 56.03 14.87
CA MET A 1 53.16 57.25 14.14
C MET A 1 52.84 57.19 12.64
N LEU A 2 52.68 56.01 12.03
CA LEU A 2 52.33 55.84 10.60
C LEU A 2 50.90 56.30 10.21
N LEU A 3 49.89 56.13 11.05
CA LEU A 3 48.49 56.53 10.74
C LEU A 3 48.28 58.05 10.58
N ARG A 4 49.09 58.91 11.22
CA ARG A 4 48.92 60.37 11.17
C ARG A 4 49.44 61.00 9.87
N THR A 5 50.36 60.34 9.17
CA THR A 5 51.00 60.87 7.96
C THR A 5 50.15 60.58 6.72
N GLU A 6 49.53 59.40 6.67
CA GLU A 6 48.59 58.97 5.62
C GLU A 6 47.33 59.86 5.56
N LEU A 7 46.73 60.17 6.71
CA LEU A 7 45.56 61.05 6.82
C LEU A 7 45.81 62.49 6.33
N ARG A 8 47.06 62.98 6.42
CA ARG A 8 47.43 64.30 5.89
C ARG A 8 47.59 64.32 4.37
N MET A 9 47.85 63.20 3.72
CA MET A 9 47.92 63.12 2.26
C MET A 9 46.54 63.21 1.61
N LEU A 10 45.50 62.69 2.27
CA LEU A 10 44.09 62.80 1.82
C LEU A 10 43.55 64.25 1.83
N LEU A 11 44.17 65.16 2.59
CA LEU A 11 43.75 66.57 2.68
C LEU A 11 44.43 67.51 1.66
N ARG A 12 45.41 67.01 0.88
CA ARG A 12 46.16 67.83 -0.09
C ARG A 12 45.57 67.85 -1.51
N ALA A 13 44.66 66.94 -1.83
CA ALA A 13 44.02 66.84 -3.14
C ALA A 13 42.53 66.48 -2.98
N PRO A 14 41.66 67.46 -2.67
CA PRO A 14 40.25 67.21 -2.28
C PRO A 14 39.46 66.45 -3.34
N TRP A 15 39.79 66.61 -4.63
CA TRP A 15 39.14 65.88 -5.73
C TRP A 15 39.46 64.38 -5.73
N ARG A 16 40.68 63.97 -5.33
CA ARG A 16 41.06 62.55 -5.27
C ARG A 16 40.34 61.84 -4.13
N THR A 17 40.19 62.52 -3.01
CA THR A 17 39.48 62.03 -1.83
C THR A 17 37.98 61.92 -2.11
N ALA A 18 37.40 62.91 -2.80
CA ALA A 18 36.02 62.84 -3.28
C ALA A 18 35.81 61.68 -4.26
N LEU A 19 36.70 61.49 -5.24
CA LEU A 19 36.66 60.37 -6.18
C LEU A 19 36.75 59.01 -5.46
N LEU A 20 37.66 58.88 -4.50
CA LEU A 20 37.80 57.68 -3.68
C LEU A 20 36.51 57.37 -2.90
N CYS A 21 35.89 58.38 -2.28
CA CYS A 21 34.62 58.23 -1.58
C CYS A 21 33.48 57.80 -2.51
N VAL A 22 33.41 58.36 -3.72
CA VAL A 22 32.41 57.97 -4.73
C VAL A 22 32.63 56.53 -5.21
N LEU A 23 33.88 56.12 -5.45
CA LEU A 23 34.21 54.75 -5.83
C LEU A 23 33.91 53.75 -4.70
N LEU A 24 34.20 54.10 -3.45
CA LEU A 24 33.81 53.30 -2.28
C LEU A 24 32.30 53.18 -2.15
N ALA A 25 31.57 54.29 -2.30
CA ALA A 25 30.10 54.27 -2.25
C ALA A 25 29.50 53.43 -3.39
N ALA A 26 30.07 53.52 -4.60
CA ALA A 26 29.66 52.69 -5.74
C ALA A 26 29.98 51.20 -5.52
N ALA A 27 31.14 50.87 -4.95
CA ALA A 27 31.51 49.50 -4.62
C ALA A 27 30.62 48.90 -3.51
N VAL A 28 30.31 49.68 -2.46
CA VAL A 28 29.36 49.29 -1.41
C VAL A 28 27.95 49.13 -1.99
N GLY A 29 27.53 50.02 -2.88
CA GLY A 29 26.25 49.91 -3.59
C GLY A 29 26.17 48.64 -4.44
N ALA A 30 27.22 48.34 -5.23
CA ALA A 30 27.29 47.12 -6.04
C ALA A 30 27.33 45.85 -5.18
N ALA A 31 28.08 45.84 -4.07
CA ALA A 31 28.13 44.72 -3.15
C ALA A 31 26.79 44.50 -2.42
N SER A 32 26.10 45.58 -2.06
CA SER A 32 24.79 45.51 -1.41
C SER A 32 23.71 45.02 -2.38
N LEU A 33 23.75 45.47 -3.64
CA LEU A 33 22.87 44.96 -4.70
C LEU A 33 23.15 43.49 -4.99
N GLY A 34 24.42 43.10 -5.13
CA GLY A 34 24.82 41.71 -5.35
C GLY A 34 24.42 40.78 -4.20
N GLY A 35 24.64 41.22 -2.95
CA GLY A 35 24.20 40.48 -1.77
C GLY A 35 22.67 40.37 -1.66
N GLY A 36 21.94 41.44 -2.00
CA GLY A 36 20.48 41.42 -2.06
C GLY A 36 19.91 40.48 -3.11
N LEU A 37 20.49 40.48 -4.32
CA LEU A 37 20.16 39.55 -5.40
C LEU A 37 20.44 38.09 -5.00
N LEU A 38 21.60 37.81 -4.42
CA LEU A 38 21.96 36.47 -3.94
C LEU A 38 20.98 35.97 -2.86
N ALA A 39 20.60 36.84 -1.92
CA ALA A 39 19.63 36.51 -0.87
C ALA A 39 18.20 36.35 -1.40
N ALA A 40 17.84 37.02 -2.49
CA ALA A 40 16.57 36.85 -3.18
C ALA A 40 16.54 35.55 -3.99
N SER A 41 17.59 35.26 -4.75
CA SER A 41 17.75 33.99 -5.49
C SER A 41 17.74 32.80 -4.53
N ARG A 42 18.49 32.83 -3.42
CA ARG A 42 18.46 31.77 -2.39
C ARG A 42 17.08 31.52 -1.80
N ARG A 43 16.30 32.58 -1.57
CA ARG A 43 14.91 32.44 -1.10
C ARG A 43 14.01 31.85 -2.18
N GLY A 44 14.13 32.34 -3.42
CA GLY A 44 13.40 31.78 -4.56
C GLY A 44 13.71 30.31 -4.80
N MET A 45 14.98 29.90 -4.65
CA MET A 45 15.42 28.51 -4.75
C MET A 45 14.89 27.65 -3.60
N ALA A 46 14.84 28.16 -2.36
CA ALA A 46 14.25 27.43 -1.24
C ALA A 46 12.73 27.24 -1.43
N GLU A 47 12.00 28.30 -1.80
CA GLU A 47 10.56 28.21 -2.10
C GLU A 47 10.27 27.33 -3.33
N LEU A 48 11.20 27.27 -4.29
CA LEU A 48 11.11 26.33 -5.41
C LEU A 48 11.32 24.91 -4.88
N ALA A 49 12.39 24.65 -4.16
CA ALA A 49 12.74 23.32 -3.66
C ALA A 49 11.64 22.69 -2.80
N GLU A 50 10.90 23.47 -2.00
CA GLU A 50 9.75 22.98 -1.22
C GLU A 50 8.61 22.39 -2.09
N LYS A 51 8.55 22.71 -3.38
CA LYS A 51 7.49 22.24 -4.30
C LYS A 51 7.86 20.98 -5.07
N TYR A 52 9.12 20.56 -5.03
CA TYR A 52 9.60 19.38 -5.74
C TYR A 52 10.08 18.36 -4.75
N THR A 53 9.93 17.09 -5.10
CA THR A 53 10.45 15.98 -4.32
C THR A 53 11.28 15.10 -5.23
N THR A 54 12.58 15.03 -4.96
CA THR A 54 13.46 14.09 -5.64
C THR A 54 13.43 12.76 -4.91
N VAL A 55 13.12 11.69 -5.65
CA VAL A 55 13.18 10.32 -5.15
C VAL A 55 14.07 9.44 -5.99
N ALA A 56 14.70 8.47 -5.35
CA ALA A 56 15.18 7.27 -6.01
C ALA A 56 14.33 6.06 -5.64
N VAL A 57 13.98 5.28 -6.65
CA VAL A 57 13.36 3.95 -6.47
C VAL A 57 14.30 2.89 -7.02
N LEU A 58 14.19 1.68 -6.50
CA LEU A 58 14.97 0.57 -7.05
C LEU A 58 14.46 0.21 -8.44
N ASN A 59 15.40 -0.06 -9.33
CA ASN A 59 15.13 -0.63 -10.63
C ASN A 59 14.76 -2.11 -10.47
N SER A 60 13.67 -2.53 -11.12
CA SER A 60 13.14 -3.90 -11.03
C SER A 60 14.12 -4.96 -11.50
N VAL A 61 15.06 -4.61 -12.39
CA VAL A 61 16.14 -5.51 -12.83
C VAL A 61 17.09 -5.88 -11.67
N TYR A 62 17.16 -5.04 -10.64
CA TYR A 62 18.16 -5.13 -9.58
C TYR A 62 17.56 -5.36 -8.18
N TYR A 63 16.30 -5.78 -8.07
CA TYR A 63 15.62 -5.99 -6.77
C TYR A 63 16.34 -6.97 -5.84
N ASP A 64 16.98 -8.00 -6.38
CA ASP A 64 17.74 -9.01 -5.61
C ASP A 64 19.16 -8.58 -5.24
N ARG A 65 19.64 -7.45 -5.77
CA ARG A 65 21.02 -7.00 -5.53
C ARG A 65 21.20 -6.32 -4.18
N ILE A 66 20.16 -5.66 -3.68
CA ILE A 66 20.24 -4.89 -2.43
C ILE A 66 19.03 -5.16 -1.53
N SER A 67 19.31 -5.58 -0.30
CA SER A 67 18.29 -5.78 0.72
C SER A 67 17.88 -4.44 1.35
N PHE A 68 16.65 -4.38 1.87
CA PHE A 68 16.16 -3.21 2.62
C PHE A 68 17.10 -2.84 3.77
N ALA A 69 17.52 -3.83 4.58
CA ALA A 69 18.41 -3.60 5.72
C ALA A 69 19.79 -3.05 5.31
N SER A 70 20.35 -3.53 4.19
CA SER A 70 21.62 -3.01 3.67
C SER A 70 21.46 -1.57 3.19
N LEU A 71 20.41 -1.28 2.42
CA LEU A 71 20.13 0.05 1.91
C LEU A 71 19.90 1.05 3.06
N LYS A 72 19.09 0.68 4.06
CA LYS A 72 18.84 1.51 5.23
C LYS A 72 20.14 1.92 5.91
N LYS A 73 21.01 0.96 6.21
CA LYS A 73 22.31 1.21 6.86
C LYS A 73 23.22 2.11 6.02
N THR A 74 23.19 1.97 4.70
CA THR A 74 23.94 2.85 3.80
C THR A 74 23.44 4.28 3.91
N LEU A 75 22.12 4.49 3.78
CA LEU A 75 21.49 5.81 3.80
C LEU A 75 21.64 6.53 5.14
N GLU A 76 21.69 5.82 6.26
CA GLU A 76 21.95 6.41 7.59
C GLU A 76 23.29 7.18 7.67
N ASN A 77 24.24 6.91 6.78
CA ASN A 77 25.54 7.58 6.73
C ASN A 77 25.62 8.66 5.65
N MET A 78 24.59 8.81 4.81
CA MET A 78 24.53 9.81 3.75
C MET A 78 23.94 11.12 4.28
N SER A 79 24.44 12.27 3.81
CA SER A 79 23.92 13.57 4.23
C SER A 79 22.77 14.08 3.38
N MET A 80 22.67 13.63 2.11
CA MET A 80 21.75 14.15 1.10
C MET A 80 20.55 13.24 0.83
N ALA A 81 20.48 12.06 1.47
CA ALA A 81 19.47 11.07 1.17
C ALA A 81 19.05 10.30 2.43
N HIS A 82 17.76 10.04 2.56
CA HIS A 82 17.21 9.19 3.61
C HIS A 82 16.05 8.34 3.08
N LEU A 83 15.63 7.37 3.88
CA LEU A 83 14.62 6.41 3.49
C LEU A 83 13.24 6.84 4.00
N ASP A 84 12.27 7.04 3.10
CA ASP A 84 10.86 7.07 3.47
C ASP A 84 10.35 5.62 3.47
N LYS A 85 10.27 5.03 4.66
CA LYS A 85 9.68 3.71 4.89
C LYS A 85 8.20 3.89 5.15
N ARG A 86 7.36 3.21 4.38
CA ARG A 86 5.91 3.17 4.57
C ARG A 86 5.50 2.00 5.46
N GLU A 87 4.44 2.22 6.22
CA GLU A 87 3.74 1.14 6.93
C GLU A 87 2.31 1.05 6.41
N ILE A 88 1.82 -0.18 6.30
CA ILE A 88 0.47 -0.45 5.87
C ILE A 88 -0.35 -0.99 7.03
N TYR A 89 -1.48 -0.34 7.22
CA TYR A 89 -2.50 -0.74 8.15
C TYR A 89 -3.77 -1.07 7.39
N GLY A 90 -4.62 -1.88 8.00
CA GLY A 90 -6.04 -1.77 7.73
C GLY A 90 -6.66 -0.74 8.64
N GLY A 91 -7.42 0.18 8.07
CA GLY A 91 -8.22 1.14 8.83
C GLY A 91 -9.66 0.69 8.88
N TYR A 92 -10.09 0.12 10.02
CA TYR A 92 -11.49 -0.22 10.25
C TYR A 92 -12.30 1.05 10.50
N ILE A 93 -13.27 1.33 9.64
CA ILE A 93 -14.16 2.49 9.74
C ILE A 93 -15.58 1.96 9.73
N LYS A 94 -16.25 2.06 10.88
CA LYS A 94 -17.57 1.49 11.08
C LYS A 94 -18.57 1.97 10.01
N LYS A 95 -19.18 1.03 9.29
CA LYS A 95 -20.16 1.26 8.20
C LYS A 95 -19.61 1.95 6.96
N ILE A 96 -18.29 2.04 6.77
CA ILE A 96 -17.75 2.54 5.51
C ILE A 96 -18.15 1.64 4.35
N HIS A 97 -18.54 2.24 3.23
CA HIS A 97 -18.79 1.53 1.99
C HIS A 97 -17.54 1.57 1.12
N THR A 98 -16.92 0.41 0.93
CA THR A 98 -15.77 0.24 0.04
C THR A 98 -16.21 -0.10 -1.40
N MET A 99 -15.29 0.04 -2.32
CA MET A 99 -15.43 -0.28 -3.74
C MET A 99 -14.72 -1.59 -4.06
N THR A 100 -15.25 -2.33 -5.03
CA THR A 100 -14.61 -3.53 -5.57
C THR A 100 -14.48 -3.38 -7.08
N SER A 101 -13.55 -4.12 -7.66
CA SER A 101 -13.30 -4.17 -9.11
C SER A 101 -14.15 -5.24 -9.81
N LEU A 102 -15.22 -5.71 -9.16
CA LEU A 102 -16.07 -6.79 -9.65
C LEU A 102 -16.75 -6.46 -10.99
N GLU A 103 -17.16 -5.21 -11.20
CA GLU A 103 -17.83 -4.80 -12.43
C GLU A 103 -16.86 -4.72 -13.61
N GLU A 104 -15.68 -4.13 -13.39
CA GLU A 104 -14.59 -4.05 -14.36
C GLU A 104 -14.07 -5.44 -14.71
N ALA A 105 -13.91 -6.32 -13.72
CA ALA A 105 -13.51 -7.70 -13.91
C ALA A 105 -14.53 -8.52 -14.71
N ARG A 106 -15.84 -8.27 -14.51
CA ARG A 106 -16.90 -8.90 -15.32
C ARG A 106 -16.83 -8.43 -16.77
N THR A 107 -16.66 -7.12 -16.98
CA THR A 107 -16.57 -6.54 -18.33
C THR A 107 -15.33 -7.06 -19.09
N LEU A 108 -14.17 -7.08 -18.43
CA LEU A 108 -12.94 -7.60 -19.01
C LEU A 108 -13.05 -9.08 -19.39
N ARG A 109 -13.79 -9.86 -18.58
CA ARG A 109 -14.07 -11.28 -18.83
C ARG A 109 -14.93 -11.51 -20.07
N GLU A 110 -15.97 -10.71 -20.27
CA GLU A 110 -16.82 -10.83 -21.47
C GLU A 110 -16.00 -10.57 -22.73
N ARG A 111 -15.16 -9.54 -22.70
CA ARG A 111 -14.20 -9.25 -23.77
C ARG A 111 -13.24 -10.42 -24.01
N TYR A 112 -12.68 -11.01 -22.96
CA TYR A 112 -11.79 -12.17 -23.08
C TYR A 112 -12.52 -13.38 -23.72
N ARG A 113 -13.75 -13.68 -23.28
CA ARG A 113 -14.57 -14.77 -23.85
C ARG A 113 -14.89 -14.56 -25.33
N ASN A 114 -15.03 -13.31 -25.75
CA ASN A 114 -15.26 -12.94 -27.16
C ASN A 114 -13.98 -12.95 -28.00
N GLY A 115 -12.81 -13.10 -27.38
CA GLY A 115 -11.51 -13.01 -28.04
C GLY A 115 -11.04 -11.58 -28.31
N ASP A 116 -11.65 -10.58 -27.65
CA ASP A 116 -11.32 -9.15 -27.82
C ASP A 116 -10.06 -8.73 -27.04
N VAL A 117 -9.63 -9.53 -26.06
CA VAL A 117 -8.42 -9.30 -25.24
C VAL A 117 -7.69 -10.63 -25.02
N SER A 118 -6.36 -10.57 -24.86
CA SER A 118 -5.53 -11.76 -24.64
C SER A 118 -5.59 -12.27 -23.20
N TRP A 119 -5.01 -13.45 -22.94
CA TRP A 119 -4.84 -13.93 -21.57
C TRP A 119 -3.86 -13.06 -20.79
N GLU A 120 -2.84 -12.46 -21.42
CA GLU A 120 -1.95 -11.52 -20.72
C GLU A 120 -2.69 -10.23 -20.29
N GLU A 121 -3.70 -9.82 -21.04
CA GLU A 121 -4.55 -8.65 -20.69
C GLU A 121 -5.64 -8.99 -19.66
N PHE A 122 -6.05 -10.26 -19.55
CA PHE A 122 -7.10 -10.74 -18.64
C PHE A 122 -6.58 -11.42 -17.36
N GLY A 123 -5.42 -12.08 -17.46
CA GLY A 123 -5.02 -13.27 -16.71
C GLY A 123 -4.40 -13.03 -15.35
N ASN A 124 -4.74 -11.92 -14.72
CA ASN A 124 -4.29 -11.59 -13.39
C ASN A 124 -5.52 -11.26 -12.55
N GLU A 125 -5.71 -12.01 -11.46
CA GLU A 125 -6.90 -11.91 -10.61
C GLU A 125 -7.08 -10.48 -10.09
N VAL A 126 -8.32 -10.18 -9.70
CA VAL A 126 -8.68 -8.88 -9.14
C VAL A 126 -8.08 -8.74 -7.75
N PHE A 127 -6.85 -8.21 -7.64
CA PHE A 127 -6.10 -8.19 -6.38
C PHE A 127 -6.71 -7.25 -5.34
N PHE A 128 -7.37 -6.19 -5.78
CA PHE A 128 -8.03 -5.23 -4.90
C PHE A 128 -9.21 -5.82 -4.12
N ASP A 129 -9.76 -6.93 -4.61
CA ASP A 129 -10.93 -7.58 -4.03
C ASP A 129 -10.55 -8.58 -2.94
N GLU A 130 -9.28 -9.02 -2.84
CA GLU A 130 -8.80 -10.01 -1.85
C GLU A 130 -9.21 -9.64 -0.42
N ALA A 131 -9.06 -8.36 -0.08
CA ALA A 131 -9.43 -7.81 1.23
C ALA A 131 -10.91 -8.02 1.60
N TYR A 132 -11.78 -8.22 0.60
CA TYR A 132 -13.24 -8.27 0.71
C TYR A 132 -13.85 -9.63 0.35
N LYS A 133 -13.04 -10.66 0.05
CA LYS A 133 -13.52 -12.01 -0.33
C LYS A 133 -14.10 -12.82 0.83
N LYS A 134 -13.86 -12.43 2.08
CA LYS A 134 -14.26 -13.22 3.25
C LYS A 134 -15.80 -13.20 3.41
N VAL A 135 -16.41 -14.37 3.36
CA VAL A 135 -17.85 -14.58 3.52
C VAL A 135 -18.14 -15.58 4.64
N MET A 136 -19.32 -15.49 5.23
CA MET A 136 -19.81 -16.43 6.23
C MET A 136 -21.26 -16.79 5.94
N VAL A 137 -21.56 -18.08 5.88
CA VAL A 137 -22.86 -18.62 5.45
C VAL A 137 -23.33 -19.75 6.36
N VAL A 138 -24.65 -19.93 6.42
CA VAL A 138 -25.28 -21.19 6.84
C VAL A 138 -25.59 -21.98 5.57
N ALA A 139 -25.07 -23.20 5.48
CA ALA A 139 -25.25 -24.03 4.30
C ALA A 139 -25.45 -25.52 4.63
N THR A 140 -26.27 -26.20 3.81
CA THR A 140 -26.41 -27.65 3.83
C THR A 140 -25.49 -28.29 2.79
N CYS A 141 -24.71 -29.30 3.17
CA CYS A 141 -23.99 -30.12 2.20
C CYS A 141 -24.97 -31.04 1.48
N VAL A 142 -25.21 -30.82 0.19
CA VAL A 142 -26.19 -31.59 -0.61
C VAL A 142 -25.55 -32.68 -1.47
N ASP A 143 -24.27 -32.55 -1.81
CA ASP A 143 -23.55 -33.54 -2.62
C ASP A 143 -22.07 -33.60 -2.23
N ARG A 144 -21.45 -34.77 -2.43
CA ARG A 144 -20.03 -35.03 -2.21
C ARG A 144 -19.52 -35.91 -3.33
N LYS A 145 -18.57 -35.41 -4.11
CA LYS A 145 -17.95 -36.11 -5.24
C LYS A 145 -16.44 -36.22 -5.07
N LEU A 146 -15.91 -37.43 -5.18
CA LEU A 146 -14.48 -37.65 -5.33
C LEU A 146 -14.10 -37.45 -6.80
N GLN A 147 -13.14 -36.58 -7.07
CA GLN A 147 -12.64 -36.29 -8.42
C GLN A 147 -11.15 -36.63 -8.51
N SER A 148 -10.76 -37.29 -9.61
CA SER A 148 -9.35 -37.51 -9.95
C SER A 148 -8.77 -36.26 -10.61
N LEU A 149 -7.55 -35.88 -10.26
CA LEU A 149 -6.84 -34.79 -10.93
C LEU A 149 -6.52 -35.23 -12.38
N GLN A 150 -7.13 -34.58 -13.37
CA GLN A 150 -6.80 -34.77 -14.79
C GLN A 150 -5.70 -33.77 -15.16
N ILE A 151 -4.45 -34.21 -15.21
CA ILE A 151 -3.32 -33.36 -15.58
C ILE A 151 -3.25 -33.27 -17.11
N ASP A 152 -3.25 -32.05 -17.65
CA ASP A 152 -3.08 -31.83 -19.09
C ASP A 152 -1.71 -32.35 -19.55
N SER A 153 -1.70 -33.02 -20.70
CA SER A 153 -0.54 -33.66 -21.35
C SER A 153 0.68 -32.77 -21.60
N LYS A 154 0.56 -31.45 -21.39
CA LYS A 154 1.61 -30.45 -21.54
C LYS A 154 2.44 -30.20 -20.27
N VAL A 155 2.02 -30.74 -19.12
CA VAL A 155 2.75 -30.60 -17.85
C VAL A 155 3.79 -31.72 -17.73
N ASN A 156 5.07 -31.35 -17.53
CA ASN A 156 6.13 -32.32 -17.36
C ASN A 156 5.96 -33.10 -16.03
N MET A 157 5.57 -34.37 -16.14
CA MET A 157 5.30 -35.26 -15.01
C MET A 157 6.49 -35.46 -14.06
N GLN A 158 7.72 -35.17 -14.48
CA GLN A 158 8.91 -35.30 -13.61
C GLN A 158 9.04 -34.16 -12.59
N GLU A 159 8.46 -32.99 -12.85
CA GLU A 159 8.56 -31.81 -11.97
C GLU A 159 7.46 -31.75 -10.90
N VAL A 160 6.32 -32.41 -11.14
CA VAL A 160 5.11 -32.33 -10.28
C VAL A 160 4.82 -33.64 -9.52
N ALA A 161 5.58 -34.70 -9.81
CA ALA A 161 5.43 -36.00 -9.17
C ALA A 161 5.66 -35.91 -7.65
N GLY A 162 4.59 -36.07 -6.88
CA GLY A 162 4.61 -36.07 -5.40
C GLY A 162 4.13 -34.79 -4.73
N GLN A 163 3.80 -33.73 -5.47
CA GLN A 163 3.38 -32.44 -4.91
C GLN A 163 1.86 -32.20 -4.92
N LEU A 164 1.10 -32.87 -5.80
CA LEU A 164 -0.35 -32.72 -5.90
C LEU A 164 -1.07 -34.01 -5.52
N PRO A 165 -2.21 -33.93 -4.78
CA PRO A 165 -2.98 -35.11 -4.43
C PRO A 165 -3.57 -35.77 -5.68
N ALA A 166 -3.53 -37.11 -5.75
CA ALA A 166 -4.06 -37.89 -6.88
C ALA A 166 -5.57 -37.71 -7.09
N SER A 167 -6.29 -37.29 -6.05
CA SER A 167 -7.72 -37.00 -6.07
C SER A 167 -8.07 -35.94 -5.03
N PHE A 168 -9.12 -35.17 -5.29
CA PHE A 168 -9.69 -34.19 -4.36
C PHE A 168 -11.20 -34.43 -4.20
N THR A 169 -11.76 -34.00 -3.07
CA THR A 169 -13.20 -34.09 -2.83
C THR A 169 -13.85 -32.74 -3.08
N VAL A 170 -14.95 -32.72 -3.84
CA VAL A 170 -15.77 -31.53 -4.05
C VAL A 170 -17.10 -31.71 -3.34
N TYR A 171 -17.45 -30.75 -2.49
CA TYR A 171 -18.73 -30.66 -1.84
C TYR A 171 -19.58 -29.60 -2.51
N THR A 172 -20.87 -29.91 -2.69
CA THR A 172 -21.86 -28.92 -3.10
C THR A 172 -22.61 -28.47 -1.87
N LEU A 173 -22.52 -27.18 -1.55
CA LEU A 173 -23.16 -26.55 -0.42
C LEU A 173 -24.34 -25.71 -0.92
N HIS A 174 -25.55 -26.03 -0.47
CA HIS A 174 -26.71 -25.18 -0.68
C HIS A 174 -26.76 -24.12 0.41
N VAL A 175 -26.68 -22.84 0.02
CA VAL A 175 -26.67 -21.69 0.93
C VAL A 175 -28.10 -21.43 1.39
N GLU A 176 -28.33 -21.51 2.71
CA GLU A 176 -29.62 -21.23 3.33
C GLU A 176 -29.71 -19.77 3.80
N GLN A 177 -28.58 -19.25 4.29
CA GLN A 177 -28.49 -17.90 4.83
C GLN A 177 -27.08 -17.36 4.65
N VAL A 178 -26.97 -16.10 4.21
CA VAL A 178 -25.70 -15.36 4.24
C VAL A 178 -25.65 -14.59 5.55
N LEU A 179 -24.64 -14.87 6.38
CA LEU A 179 -24.44 -14.18 7.65
C LEU A 179 -23.57 -12.94 7.48
N SER A 180 -22.56 -13.01 6.59
CA SER A 180 -21.71 -11.88 6.24
C SER A 180 -21.14 -12.04 4.83
N ALA A 181 -21.17 -10.97 4.05
CA ALA A 181 -20.47 -10.83 2.79
C ALA A 181 -20.30 -9.33 2.49
N HIS A 182 -19.28 -8.97 1.73
CA HIS A 182 -19.17 -7.60 1.23
C HIS A 182 -20.40 -7.25 0.37
N ARG A 183 -20.91 -6.03 0.50
CA ARG A 183 -22.19 -5.58 -0.09
C ARG A 183 -22.31 -5.77 -1.61
N ASP A 184 -21.18 -5.68 -2.31
CA ASP A 184 -21.14 -5.79 -3.77
C ASP A 184 -21.01 -7.27 -4.24
N TYR A 185 -20.83 -8.21 -3.31
CA TYR A 185 -20.78 -9.65 -3.61
C TYR A 185 -22.17 -10.26 -3.53
N VAL A 186 -22.57 -10.90 -4.63
CA VAL A 186 -23.76 -11.74 -4.67
C VAL A 186 -23.34 -13.18 -4.40
N VAL A 187 -23.66 -13.68 -3.20
CA VAL A 187 -23.42 -15.08 -2.85
C VAL A 187 -24.54 -15.94 -3.48
N PRO A 188 -24.21 -16.91 -4.36
CA PRO A 188 -25.22 -17.75 -4.98
C PRO A 188 -25.78 -18.81 -4.03
N ASP A 189 -26.97 -19.33 -4.37
CA ASP A 189 -27.66 -20.39 -3.61
C ASP A 189 -26.87 -21.71 -3.54
N THR A 190 -25.84 -21.87 -4.38
CA THR A 190 -24.99 -23.06 -4.41
C THR A 190 -23.52 -22.66 -4.50
N LEU A 191 -22.72 -23.16 -3.57
CA LEU A 191 -21.27 -22.99 -3.51
C LEU A 191 -20.57 -24.35 -3.63
N LEU A 192 -19.43 -24.37 -4.31
CA LEU A 192 -18.55 -25.54 -4.34
C LEU A 192 -17.39 -25.36 -3.37
N CYS A 193 -17.20 -26.30 -2.46
CA CYS A 193 -16.02 -26.35 -1.60
C CYS A 193 -15.12 -27.52 -2.02
N GLN A 194 -13.84 -27.26 -2.26
CA GLN A 194 -12.86 -28.29 -2.60
C GLN A 194 -12.01 -28.63 -1.38
N ASP A 195 -11.81 -29.92 -1.12
CA ASP A 195 -10.92 -30.46 -0.09
C ASP A 195 -9.84 -31.31 -0.76
N ASN A 196 -8.61 -30.82 -0.66
CA ASN A 196 -7.41 -31.47 -1.20
C ASN A 196 -6.73 -32.43 -0.21
N LEU A 197 -7.29 -32.57 1.00
CA LEU A 197 -6.65 -33.27 2.10
C LEU A 197 -7.39 -34.58 2.44
N SER A 198 -8.45 -34.48 3.23
CA SER A 198 -8.98 -35.61 4.00
C SER A 198 -10.22 -36.24 3.38
N GLY A 199 -10.93 -35.50 2.54
CA GLY A 199 -12.23 -35.86 2.02
C GLY A 199 -13.33 -35.89 3.08
N ASN A 200 -13.15 -35.28 4.26
CA ASN A 200 -14.10 -35.36 5.38
C ASN A 200 -14.56 -34.01 5.96
N LEU A 201 -14.37 -32.89 5.25
CA LEU A 201 -14.82 -31.57 5.72
C LEU A 201 -16.34 -31.49 5.99
N PHE A 202 -17.15 -32.12 5.14
CA PHE A 202 -18.61 -32.07 5.25
C PHE A 202 -19.25 -33.45 5.10
N GLN A 203 -20.43 -33.62 5.70
CA GLN A 203 -21.26 -34.80 5.52
C GLN A 203 -22.55 -34.42 4.80
N VAL A 204 -22.93 -35.21 3.79
CA VAL A 204 -24.15 -34.97 3.01
C VAL A 204 -25.38 -35.03 3.92
N GLY A 205 -26.29 -34.06 3.76
CA GLY A 205 -27.50 -33.90 4.55
C GLY A 205 -27.32 -33.13 5.86
N LYS A 206 -26.08 -32.76 6.23
CA LYS A 206 -25.81 -31.94 7.42
C LYS A 206 -25.71 -30.45 7.08
N ARG A 207 -26.02 -29.64 8.10
CA ARG A 207 -25.99 -28.17 8.08
C ARG A 207 -24.76 -27.65 8.79
N TYR A 208 -24.20 -26.56 8.28
CA TYR A 208 -22.97 -25.98 8.79
C TYR A 208 -23.02 -24.46 8.77
N VAL A 209 -22.37 -23.83 9.76
CA VAL A 209 -21.89 -22.46 9.65
C VAL A 209 -20.47 -22.53 9.10
N VAL A 210 -20.23 -21.83 7.99
CA VAL A 210 -18.94 -21.88 7.28
C VAL A 210 -18.47 -20.47 7.02
N GLN A 211 -17.24 -20.16 7.43
CA GLN A 211 -16.52 -18.98 6.95
C GLN A 211 -15.48 -19.43 5.92
N GLY A 212 -15.34 -18.67 4.84
CA GLY A 212 -14.37 -18.93 3.79
C GLY A 212 -14.21 -17.73 2.88
N GLU A 213 -13.36 -17.87 1.87
CA GLU A 213 -13.17 -16.86 0.83
C GLU A 213 -13.99 -17.25 -0.39
N ILE A 214 -14.83 -16.36 -0.88
CA ILE A 214 -15.58 -16.60 -2.11
C ILE A 214 -14.65 -16.41 -3.31
N GLY A 215 -14.34 -17.54 -3.96
CA GLY A 215 -13.63 -17.57 -5.23
C GLY A 215 -14.65 -17.49 -6.36
N LEU A 216 -14.72 -16.35 -7.04
CA LEU A 216 -15.40 -16.27 -8.34
C LEU A 216 -14.47 -16.83 -9.43
N ASN A 217 -13.98 -18.07 -9.23
CA ASN A 217 -13.03 -18.72 -10.13
C ASN A 217 -13.67 -18.86 -11.52
N VAL A 218 -13.05 -18.19 -12.48
CA VAL A 218 -13.45 -18.18 -13.89
C VAL A 218 -12.72 -19.30 -14.62
N GLU A 219 -12.86 -20.53 -14.15
CA GLU A 219 -12.35 -21.65 -14.94
C GLU A 219 -13.40 -22.06 -15.97
N ALA A 220 -13.10 -21.75 -17.23
CA ALA A 220 -13.63 -22.35 -18.45
C ALA A 220 -15.00 -23.05 -18.32
N GLY A 221 -16.08 -22.28 -18.47
CA GLY A 221 -17.41 -22.83 -18.77
C GLY A 221 -18.17 -23.48 -17.61
N ARG A 222 -17.73 -23.32 -16.36
CA ARG A 222 -18.53 -23.69 -15.18
C ARG A 222 -18.81 -22.47 -14.30
N ASP A 223 -20.00 -21.89 -14.43
CA ASP A 223 -20.49 -20.75 -13.64
C ASP A 223 -20.80 -21.14 -12.16
N GLN A 224 -19.95 -21.94 -11.52
CA GLN A 224 -20.14 -22.38 -10.14
C GLN A 224 -19.17 -21.64 -9.22
N ALA A 225 -19.70 -20.80 -8.34
CA ALA A 225 -18.90 -20.07 -7.36
C ALA A 225 -18.25 -21.06 -6.38
N LYS A 226 -16.96 -20.83 -6.11
CA LYS A 226 -16.18 -21.64 -5.17
C LYS A 226 -16.15 -20.96 -3.80
N LEU A 227 -16.20 -21.76 -2.75
CA LEU A 227 -15.91 -21.33 -1.40
C LEU A 227 -14.60 -21.99 -0.97
N ASN A 228 -13.55 -21.18 -0.86
CA ASN A 228 -12.26 -21.62 -0.40
C ASN A 228 -12.23 -21.58 1.12
N VAL A 229 -12.18 -22.74 1.75
CA VAL A 229 -12.09 -22.85 3.20
C VAL A 229 -10.67 -23.23 3.57
N LYS A 230 -10.00 -22.37 4.34
CA LYS A 230 -8.63 -22.59 4.83
C LYS A 230 -8.65 -22.95 6.30
N LYS A 231 -7.84 -23.94 6.67
CA LYS A 231 -7.59 -24.30 8.06
C LYS A 231 -6.69 -23.23 8.67
N GLU A 232 -7.06 -22.70 9.82
CA GLU A 232 -6.21 -21.79 10.58
C GLU A 232 -5.25 -22.57 11.47
N THR A 233 -4.00 -22.14 11.49
CA THR A 233 -2.93 -22.74 12.31
C THR A 233 -2.41 -21.68 13.26
N TYR A 234 -2.50 -21.97 14.56
CA TYR A 234 -2.02 -21.13 15.65
C TYR A 234 -0.64 -21.64 16.05
N HIS A 235 0.32 -20.72 16.14
CA HIS A 235 1.69 -21.02 16.52
C HIS A 235 1.97 -20.46 17.91
N ASN A 236 2.78 -21.18 18.67
CA ASN A 236 3.34 -20.65 19.91
C ASN A 236 4.43 -19.62 19.57
N ASN A 237 4.31 -18.40 20.10
CA ASN A 237 5.22 -17.30 19.78
C ASN A 237 6.65 -17.49 20.29
N GLU A 238 6.86 -18.28 21.34
CA GLU A 238 8.19 -18.51 21.91
C GLU A 238 8.94 -19.62 21.17
N THR A 239 8.23 -20.65 20.72
CA THR A 239 8.85 -21.86 20.15
C THR A 239 8.65 -22.00 18.64
N GLY A 240 7.72 -21.24 18.05
CA GLY A 240 7.29 -21.37 16.65
C GLY A 240 6.48 -22.64 16.33
N SER A 241 6.27 -23.52 17.31
CA SER A 241 5.56 -24.79 17.12
C SER A 241 4.06 -24.58 16.94
N VAL A 242 3.40 -25.42 16.14
CA VAL A 242 1.93 -25.44 16.01
C VAL A 242 1.30 -25.80 17.35
N GLU A 243 0.47 -24.90 17.88
CA GLU A 243 -0.28 -25.09 19.12
C GLU A 243 -1.67 -25.67 18.85
N LYS A 244 -2.38 -25.14 17.85
CA LYS A 244 -3.76 -25.52 17.54
C LYS A 244 -4.05 -25.34 16.06
N GLU A 245 -4.90 -26.20 15.51
CA GLU A 245 -5.48 -26.01 14.19
C GLU A 245 -7.00 -25.98 14.27
N VAL A 246 -7.63 -25.05 13.54
CA VAL A 246 -9.07 -24.84 13.58
C VAL A 246 -9.61 -24.72 12.17
N TRP A 247 -10.63 -25.53 11.86
CA TRP A 247 -11.42 -25.35 10.65
C TRP A 247 -12.53 -24.33 10.94
N PRO A 248 -12.76 -23.34 10.06
CA PRO A 248 -13.87 -22.41 10.20
C PRO A 248 -15.21 -23.03 9.72
N ILE A 249 -15.46 -24.27 10.13
CA ILE A 249 -16.63 -25.09 9.78
C ILE A 249 -17.24 -25.61 11.09
N PHE A 250 -18.49 -25.24 11.36
CA PHE A 250 -19.20 -25.61 12.58
C PHE A 250 -20.49 -26.34 12.22
N GLU A 251 -20.64 -27.60 12.63
CA GLU A 251 -21.86 -28.37 12.38
C GLU A 251 -23.03 -27.74 13.16
N LEU A 252 -24.09 -27.35 12.45
CA LEU A 252 -25.29 -26.76 13.03
C LEU A 252 -26.25 -27.89 13.42
N ARG A 253 -26.25 -28.30 14.69
CA ARG A 253 -27.08 -29.43 15.18
C ARG A 253 -28.50 -28.99 15.54
N SER A 254 -28.70 -27.70 15.77
CA SER A 254 -29.99 -27.12 16.13
C SER A 254 -30.27 -25.84 15.32
N THR A 255 -30.56 -24.72 15.98
CA THR A 255 -30.68 -23.39 15.34
C THR A 255 -29.36 -22.64 15.45
N LEU A 256 -29.20 -21.59 14.63
CA LEU A 256 -28.02 -20.72 14.71
C LEU A 256 -27.88 -20.08 16.09
N GLU A 257 -28.99 -19.66 16.69
CA GLU A 257 -29.03 -19.11 18.05
C GLU A 257 -28.59 -20.13 19.09
N GLY A 258 -28.97 -21.40 18.91
CA GLY A 258 -28.54 -22.50 19.76
C GLY A 258 -27.04 -22.73 19.72
N GLU A 259 -26.43 -22.70 18.53
CA GLU A 259 -24.97 -22.83 18.38
C GLU A 259 -24.22 -21.59 18.88
N LEU A 260 -24.77 -20.38 18.67
CA LEU A 260 -24.21 -19.13 19.20
C LEU A 260 -24.23 -19.07 20.74
N ALA A 261 -25.19 -19.75 21.39
CA ALA A 261 -25.23 -19.91 22.83
C ALA A 261 -24.41 -21.11 23.35
N GLY A 262 -23.95 -21.98 22.44
CA GLY A 262 -23.25 -23.21 22.73
C GLY A 262 -21.72 -23.05 22.81
N GLU A 263 -21.02 -24.19 22.78
CA GLU A 263 -19.56 -24.26 22.90
C GLU A 263 -18.80 -23.52 21.79
N ASN A 264 -19.37 -23.47 20.58
CA ASN A 264 -18.76 -22.81 19.42
C ASN A 264 -19.14 -21.32 19.31
N GLY A 265 -20.01 -20.82 20.16
CA GLY A 265 -20.64 -19.50 20.00
C GLY A 265 -19.66 -18.33 20.02
N SER A 266 -18.64 -18.38 20.89
CA SER A 266 -17.60 -17.37 20.96
C SER A 266 -16.76 -17.32 19.67
N GLU A 267 -16.44 -18.49 19.11
CA GLU A 267 -15.66 -18.60 17.88
C GLU A 267 -16.45 -18.16 16.65
N ILE A 268 -17.73 -18.55 16.55
CA ILE A 268 -18.62 -18.08 15.49
C ILE A 268 -18.79 -16.55 15.56
N THR A 269 -18.96 -15.99 16.77
CA THR A 269 -19.09 -14.54 16.98
C THR A 269 -17.80 -13.80 16.62
N ARG A 270 -16.64 -14.33 17.03
CA ARG A 270 -15.33 -13.79 16.64
C ARG A 270 -15.18 -13.74 15.13
N ARG A 271 -15.56 -14.80 14.42
CA ARG A 271 -15.48 -14.88 12.96
C ARG A 271 -16.43 -13.93 12.23
N LEU A 272 -17.64 -13.76 12.75
CA LEU A 272 -18.54 -12.73 12.25
C LEU A 272 -17.92 -11.33 12.38
N HIS A 273 -17.29 -11.05 13.51
CA HIS A 273 -16.57 -9.79 13.74
C HIS A 273 -15.38 -9.63 12.79
N GLU A 274 -14.61 -10.68 12.51
CA GLU A 274 -13.54 -10.60 11.49
C GLU A 274 -14.06 -10.27 10.09
N CYS A 275 -15.19 -10.88 9.69
CA CYS A 275 -15.82 -10.57 8.41
C CYS A 275 -16.30 -9.11 8.38
N GLU A 276 -16.84 -8.63 9.50
CA GLU A 276 -17.29 -7.25 9.66
C GLU A 276 -16.13 -6.26 9.50
N ILE A 277 -15.01 -6.50 10.17
CA ILE A 277 -13.79 -5.69 10.03
C ILE A 277 -13.32 -5.72 8.58
N GLY A 278 -13.14 -6.89 7.98
CA GLY A 278 -12.65 -7.01 6.59
C GLY A 278 -13.51 -6.24 5.58
N ASN A 279 -14.84 -6.32 5.73
CA ASN A 279 -15.81 -5.67 4.84
C ASN A 279 -15.89 -4.16 5.02
N HIS A 280 -15.46 -3.62 6.16
CA HIS A 280 -15.53 -2.19 6.49
C HIS A 280 -14.16 -1.60 6.83
N SER A 281 -13.11 -2.13 6.23
CA SER A 281 -11.77 -1.59 6.40
C SER A 281 -11.18 -1.12 5.09
N VAL A 282 -10.42 -0.04 5.13
CA VAL A 282 -9.69 0.57 4.01
C VAL A 282 -8.18 0.34 4.13
N ASP A 283 -7.46 0.51 3.04
CA ASP A 283 -6.01 0.49 3.04
C ASP A 283 -5.49 1.80 3.60
N VAL A 284 -4.64 1.74 4.62
CA VAL A 284 -4.04 2.93 5.23
C VAL A 284 -2.55 2.89 5.01
N ILE A 285 -2.03 3.90 4.31
CA ILE A 285 -0.60 4.07 4.05
C ILE A 285 -0.07 5.16 4.97
N SER A 286 0.87 4.81 5.81
CA SER A 286 1.65 5.72 6.63
C SER A 286 2.93 6.11 5.88
N THR A 287 3.23 7.40 5.75
CA THR A 287 4.38 7.89 4.98
C THR A 287 4.92 9.22 5.52
N GLU A 288 6.23 9.44 5.39
CA GLU A 288 6.86 10.72 5.76
C GLU A 288 6.71 11.78 4.67
N CYS A 289 6.55 11.37 3.41
CA CYS A 289 6.32 12.29 2.30
C CYS A 289 5.37 11.68 1.27
N VAL A 290 4.22 12.31 1.02
CA VAL A 290 3.24 11.82 0.03
C VAL A 290 3.83 11.78 -1.39
N ASN A 291 4.62 12.78 -1.75
CA ASN A 291 5.29 12.82 -3.07
C ASN A 291 6.46 11.82 -3.17
N SER A 292 6.76 11.07 -2.11
CA SER A 292 7.65 9.93 -2.22
C SER A 292 6.97 8.71 -2.83
N ILE A 293 5.63 8.63 -2.75
CA ILE A 293 4.82 7.62 -3.45
C ILE A 293 5.01 7.86 -4.95
N LEU A 294 5.52 6.86 -5.68
CA LEU A 294 5.93 7.07 -7.08
C LEU A 294 4.82 7.64 -7.97
N GLN A 295 3.55 7.23 -7.78
CA GLN A 295 2.45 7.77 -8.59
C GLN A 295 2.14 9.25 -8.27
N PHE A 296 2.34 9.69 -7.04
CA PHE A 296 2.26 11.12 -6.69
C PHE A 296 3.46 11.88 -7.26
N ASN A 297 4.65 11.29 -7.17
CA ASN A 297 5.86 11.89 -7.73
C ASN A 297 5.71 12.15 -9.25
N GLN A 298 5.23 11.15 -9.97
CA GLN A 298 5.03 11.20 -11.42
C GLN A 298 3.76 11.95 -11.85
N ASN A 299 2.99 12.50 -10.90
CA ASN A 299 1.73 13.21 -11.14
C ASN A 299 0.63 12.35 -11.79
N ASP A 300 0.72 11.02 -11.67
CA ASP A 300 -0.34 10.07 -12.02
C ASP A 300 -1.49 10.15 -10.99
N LEU A 301 -1.12 10.36 -9.72
CA LEU A 301 -2.01 10.74 -8.62
C LEU A 301 -1.67 12.16 -8.17
N TYR A 302 -2.70 12.93 -7.81
CA TYR A 302 -2.56 14.30 -7.33
C TYR A 302 -3.76 14.66 -6.45
N LEU A 303 -3.62 15.71 -5.63
CA LEU A 303 -4.74 16.23 -4.85
C LEU A 303 -5.77 16.89 -5.76
N THR A 304 -7.03 16.45 -5.68
CA THR A 304 -8.15 17.10 -6.36
C THR A 304 -8.77 18.20 -5.51
N GLU A 305 -8.66 18.09 -4.18
CA GLU A 305 -9.16 19.07 -3.22
C GLU A 305 -8.30 19.10 -1.95
N GLY A 306 -8.29 20.23 -1.25
CA GLY A 306 -7.60 20.40 0.03
C GLY A 306 -6.10 20.66 -0.12
N ARG A 307 -5.29 20.09 0.78
CA ARG A 307 -3.85 20.33 0.88
C ARG A 307 -3.07 19.07 1.24
N HIS A 308 -1.76 19.11 1.01
CA HIS A 308 -0.84 18.14 1.59
C HIS A 308 -0.70 18.36 3.11
N PHE A 309 -0.09 17.39 3.78
CA PHE A 309 0.28 17.53 5.18
C PHE A 309 1.30 18.65 5.38
N THR A 310 1.25 19.33 6.51
CA THR A 310 2.28 20.27 6.93
C THR A 310 3.48 19.55 7.53
N GLU A 311 4.63 20.22 7.60
CA GLU A 311 5.81 19.70 8.32
C GLU A 311 5.49 19.37 9.79
N GLU A 312 4.64 20.19 10.44
CA GLU A 312 4.21 19.96 11.82
C GLU A 312 3.35 18.70 11.95
N GLU A 313 2.46 18.45 10.98
CA GLU A 313 1.64 17.23 10.96
C GLU A 313 2.48 15.97 10.78
N HIS A 314 3.53 16.03 9.95
CA HIS A 314 4.51 14.96 9.85
C HIS A 314 5.34 14.80 11.13
N ALA A 315 5.85 15.90 11.69
CA ALA A 315 6.70 15.86 12.89
C ALA A 315 5.96 15.38 14.16
N THR A 316 4.63 15.52 14.19
CA THR A 316 3.79 15.15 15.34
C THR A 316 2.95 13.90 15.10
N ALA A 317 3.06 13.26 13.93
CA ALA A 317 2.18 12.17 13.51
C ALA A 317 0.69 12.53 13.71
N ALA A 318 0.31 13.72 13.24
CA ALA A 318 -1.01 14.28 13.51
C ALA A 318 -2.13 13.38 12.96
N GLN A 319 -3.27 13.41 13.63
CA GLN A 319 -4.47 12.68 13.22
C GLN A 319 -5.18 13.41 12.05
N ALA A 320 -4.45 13.57 10.96
CA ALA A 320 -4.92 14.09 9.68
C ALA A 320 -4.81 12.98 8.64
N CYS A 321 -5.63 13.03 7.60
CA CYS A 321 -5.57 12.05 6.52
C CYS A 321 -5.87 12.64 5.15
N LEU A 322 -5.33 11.99 4.12
CA LEU A 322 -5.74 12.17 2.73
C LEU A 322 -6.59 10.98 2.33
N MET A 323 -7.66 11.22 1.58
CA MET A 323 -8.58 10.17 1.16
C MET A 323 -8.76 10.15 -0.36
N SER A 324 -8.89 8.95 -0.94
CA SER A 324 -9.30 8.81 -2.34
C SER A 324 -10.66 9.48 -2.57
N GLU A 325 -10.76 10.32 -3.59
CA GLU A 325 -11.96 11.11 -3.91
C GLU A 325 -13.21 10.23 -4.07
N ARG A 326 -13.11 9.07 -4.75
CA ARG A 326 -14.25 8.15 -4.91
C ARG A 326 -14.66 7.48 -3.61
N LEU A 327 -13.73 7.20 -2.70
CA LEU A 327 -14.07 6.68 -1.37
C LEU A 327 -14.84 7.73 -0.57
N ALA A 328 -14.38 8.99 -0.62
CA ALA A 328 -15.07 10.12 0.00
C ALA A 328 -16.47 10.31 -0.58
N LEU A 329 -16.59 10.37 -1.92
CA LEU A 329 -17.86 10.52 -2.62
C LEU A 329 -18.85 9.38 -2.30
N LYS A 330 -18.37 8.13 -2.28
CA LYS A 330 -19.21 6.95 -1.98
C LYS A 330 -19.80 6.99 -0.56
N ASN A 331 -19.13 7.67 0.36
CA ASN A 331 -19.52 7.77 1.77
C ASN A 331 -20.04 9.17 2.16
N GLY A 332 -20.04 10.13 1.23
CA GLY A 332 -20.49 11.49 1.47
C GLY A 332 -19.53 12.33 2.32
N PHE A 333 -18.24 12.00 2.33
CA PHE A 333 -17.21 12.76 3.03
C PHE A 333 -16.66 13.90 2.16
N SER A 334 -16.21 14.98 2.81
CA SER A 334 -15.56 16.15 2.23
C SER A 334 -14.30 16.53 3.02
N VAL A 335 -13.48 17.42 2.47
CA VAL A 335 -12.36 18.01 3.21
C VAL A 335 -12.89 18.76 4.44
N GLY A 336 -12.25 18.55 5.60
CA GLY A 336 -12.66 19.07 6.91
C GLY A 336 -13.58 18.14 7.71
N ASP A 337 -14.10 17.06 7.11
CA ASP A 337 -14.82 16.03 7.87
C ASP A 337 -13.85 15.18 8.69
N THR A 338 -14.36 14.59 9.77
CA THR A 338 -13.60 13.69 10.65
C THR A 338 -14.10 12.26 10.51
N ILE A 339 -13.18 11.30 10.35
CA ILE A 339 -13.49 9.87 10.32
C ILE A 339 -12.95 9.17 11.57
N SER A 340 -13.76 8.32 12.17
CA SER A 340 -13.34 7.43 13.25
C SER A 340 -12.76 6.15 12.67
N MET A 341 -11.47 5.91 12.89
CA MET A 341 -10.73 4.81 12.30
C MET A 341 -9.92 4.07 13.36
N ASP A 342 -10.08 2.74 13.40
CA ASP A 342 -9.30 1.86 14.26
C ASP A 342 -8.31 1.06 13.40
N LEU A 343 -7.02 1.30 13.63
CA LEU A 343 -5.97 0.70 12.83
C LEU A 343 -5.68 -0.74 13.29
N TYR A 344 -5.27 -1.60 12.36
CA TYR A 344 -4.63 -2.87 12.67
C TYR A 344 -3.46 -3.10 11.74
N HIS A 345 -2.42 -3.78 12.23
CA HIS A 345 -1.29 -4.15 11.39
C HIS A 345 -1.76 -5.10 10.29
N ALA A 346 -1.51 -4.71 9.04
CA ALA A 346 -1.79 -5.56 7.90
C ALA A 346 -0.51 -6.23 7.43
N ALA A 347 -0.58 -7.54 7.23
CA ALA A 347 0.43 -8.20 6.42
C ALA A 347 0.26 -7.76 4.96
N VAL A 348 1.38 -7.68 4.25
CA VAL A 348 1.42 -7.23 2.86
C VAL A 348 1.65 -8.44 1.96
N MET A 349 0.85 -8.58 0.90
CA MET A 349 1.13 -9.57 -0.15
C MET A 349 2.45 -9.21 -0.86
N THR A 350 3.43 -10.10 -0.82
CA THR A 350 4.77 -9.86 -1.38
C THR A 350 4.83 -10.29 -2.84
N TYR A 351 4.39 -9.42 -3.76
CA TYR A 351 4.84 -9.45 -5.15
C TYR A 351 5.50 -8.08 -5.42
N ASP A 352 6.67 -8.06 -6.07
CA ASP A 352 7.60 -6.92 -5.99
C ASP A 352 7.02 -5.54 -6.37
N LEU A 353 5.94 -5.50 -7.18
CA LEU A 353 5.26 -4.28 -7.63
C LEU A 353 3.86 -4.07 -7.05
N ASN A 354 3.29 -5.07 -6.38
CA ASN A 354 1.93 -5.01 -5.86
C ASN A 354 1.92 -5.03 -4.35
N TRP A 355 1.07 -4.17 -3.79
CA TRP A 355 0.70 -4.24 -2.41
C TRP A 355 -0.81 -4.39 -2.31
N ALA A 356 -1.23 -5.44 -1.64
CA ALA A 356 -2.62 -5.62 -1.23
C ALA A 356 -2.60 -5.86 0.27
N ARG A 357 -3.48 -5.16 0.98
CA ARG A 357 -3.71 -5.42 2.39
C ARG A 357 -4.30 -6.81 2.53
N ILE A 358 -3.63 -7.66 3.30
CA ILE A 358 -4.20 -8.95 3.64
C ILE A 358 -5.39 -8.73 4.60
N PRO A 359 -6.55 -9.40 4.39
CA PRO A 359 -7.70 -9.29 5.27
C PRO A 359 -7.33 -9.48 6.76
N PHE A 360 -8.09 -8.80 7.63
CA PHE A 360 -7.96 -9.00 9.08
C PHE A 360 -8.15 -10.48 9.44
N ALA A 361 -7.22 -11.01 10.23
CA ALA A 361 -7.15 -12.41 10.64
C ALA A 361 -6.65 -12.47 12.08
N ALA A 362 -7.53 -12.72 13.05
CA ALA A 362 -7.15 -12.64 14.47
C ALA A 362 -6.20 -13.77 14.91
N TYR A 363 -6.08 -14.85 14.14
CA TYR A 363 -5.12 -15.93 14.40
C TYR A 363 -3.66 -15.56 14.09
N TRP A 364 -3.42 -14.40 13.48
CA TRP A 364 -2.09 -13.78 13.38
C TRP A 364 -1.81 -12.79 14.50
N GLU A 365 -2.57 -12.86 15.60
CA GLU A 365 -2.54 -11.90 16.71
C GLU A 365 -2.86 -10.46 16.30
N ASN A 366 -3.42 -10.29 15.08
CA ASN A 366 -3.94 -9.01 14.63
C ASN A 366 -5.03 -8.56 15.60
N LYS A 367 -4.85 -7.33 16.08
CA LYS A 367 -5.80 -6.65 16.95
C LYS A 367 -5.94 -5.23 16.46
N LEU A 368 -7.13 -4.71 16.69
CA LEU A 368 -7.40 -3.28 16.61
C LEU A 368 -6.52 -2.56 17.65
N LEU A 369 -5.86 -1.49 17.21
CA LEU A 369 -4.84 -0.76 17.96
C LEU A 369 -5.45 0.34 18.84
N GLY A 370 -6.68 0.75 18.54
CA GLY A 370 -7.41 1.80 19.22
C GLY A 370 -8.03 2.77 18.22
N GLU A 371 -9.30 3.09 18.46
CA GLU A 371 -10.06 4.02 17.65
C GLU A 371 -9.53 5.45 17.83
N ASN A 372 -9.24 6.13 16.71
CA ASN A 372 -8.81 7.52 16.66
C ASN A 372 -9.63 8.29 15.61
N GLU A 373 -9.75 9.59 15.82
CA GLU A 373 -10.45 10.51 14.91
C GLU A 373 -9.45 11.19 13.98
N TYR A 374 -9.60 11.04 12.66
CA TYR A 374 -8.73 11.66 11.66
C TYR A 374 -9.49 12.71 10.85
N GLU A 375 -8.96 13.93 10.76
CA GLU A 375 -9.49 14.98 9.88
C GLU A 375 -9.04 14.76 8.43
N ILE A 376 -9.98 14.80 7.48
CA ILE A 376 -9.68 14.74 6.05
C ILE A 376 -9.15 16.10 5.61
N VAL A 377 -7.84 16.22 5.40
CA VAL A 377 -7.20 17.49 4.98
C VAL A 377 -7.06 17.64 3.46
N GLY A 378 -7.28 16.55 2.72
CA GLY A 378 -7.26 16.56 1.27
C GLY A 378 -7.84 15.30 0.63
N LEU A 379 -8.30 15.46 -0.60
CA LEU A 379 -8.76 14.37 -1.46
C LEU A 379 -7.77 14.20 -2.61
N PHE A 380 -7.44 12.96 -2.95
CA PHE A 380 -6.61 12.67 -4.11
C PHE A 380 -7.40 11.93 -5.19
N LYS A 381 -7.00 12.15 -6.44
CA LYS A 381 -7.58 11.51 -7.62
C LYS A 381 -7.62 10.00 -7.41
N THR A 382 -8.77 9.39 -7.67
CA THR A 382 -8.88 7.94 -7.51
C THR A 382 -7.99 7.21 -8.53
N PRO A 383 -7.15 6.27 -8.08
CA PRO A 383 -6.38 5.40 -8.96
C PRO A 383 -7.29 4.63 -9.93
N GLU A 384 -6.82 4.42 -11.15
CA GLU A 384 -7.45 3.51 -12.09
C GLU A 384 -7.21 2.06 -11.67
N TRP A 385 -8.13 1.14 -11.92
CA TRP A 385 -7.89 -0.27 -11.67
C TRP A 385 -6.82 -0.82 -12.62
N ASP A 386 -5.69 -1.28 -12.09
CA ASP A 386 -4.75 -2.09 -12.89
C ASP A 386 -5.13 -3.57 -12.83
N MET A 387 -5.55 -4.08 -13.98
CA MET A 387 -5.94 -5.48 -14.18
C MET A 387 -4.81 -6.32 -14.81
N THR A 388 -3.68 -5.69 -15.12
CA THR A 388 -2.56 -6.27 -15.89
C THR A 388 -1.31 -6.53 -15.05
N TYR A 389 -1.21 -5.93 -13.86
CA TYR A 389 -0.05 -5.98 -12.96
C TYR A 389 1.22 -5.42 -13.63
N THR A 390 1.04 -4.44 -14.50
CA THR A 390 2.17 -3.82 -15.17
C THR A 390 2.67 -2.61 -14.39
N LYS A 391 1.88 -2.09 -13.43
CA LYS A 391 2.23 -0.92 -12.64
C LYS A 391 1.81 -1.08 -11.18
N MET A 392 2.55 -0.44 -10.29
CA MET A 392 2.09 -0.23 -8.92
C MET A 392 0.88 0.72 -8.95
N VAL A 393 -0.26 0.28 -8.43
CA VAL A 393 -1.51 1.05 -8.38
C VAL A 393 -2.09 0.99 -6.97
N LEU A 394 -2.50 2.14 -6.43
CA LEU A 394 -3.17 2.18 -5.12
C LEU A 394 -4.63 1.73 -5.25
N SER A 395 -5.18 1.14 -4.19
CA SER A 395 -6.60 0.84 -4.13
C SER A 395 -7.43 2.13 -4.14
N PRO A 396 -8.60 2.16 -4.80
CA PRO A 396 -9.58 3.22 -4.61
C PRO A 396 -10.06 3.36 -3.16
N ASN A 397 -9.89 2.33 -2.34
CA ASN A 397 -10.18 2.33 -0.91
C ASN A 397 -8.92 2.65 -0.08
N THR A 398 -8.18 3.68 -0.47
CA THR A 398 -6.96 4.09 0.23
C THR A 398 -7.14 5.41 0.98
N VAL A 399 -6.59 5.42 2.19
CA VAL A 399 -6.36 6.57 3.05
C VAL A 399 -4.85 6.68 3.29
N ILE A 400 -4.32 7.89 3.33
CA ILE A 400 -2.91 8.15 3.66
C ILE A 400 -2.88 8.95 4.95
N ILE A 401 -1.98 8.61 5.87
CA ILE A 401 -1.76 9.31 7.14
C ILE A 401 -0.28 9.71 7.29
N PRO A 402 0.05 10.75 8.07
CA PRO A 402 1.42 11.05 8.45
C PRO A 402 2.05 9.86 9.19
N ALA A 403 3.34 9.62 8.95
CA ALA A 403 4.05 8.57 9.65
C ALA A 403 4.17 8.82 11.17
N ASP A 404 3.92 7.77 11.97
CA ASP A 404 4.32 7.69 13.37
C ASP A 404 5.66 6.95 13.47
N ASN A 405 6.40 7.09 14.57
CA ASN A 405 7.71 6.48 14.79
C ASN A 405 7.68 4.97 14.54
N MET A 406 8.18 4.59 13.36
CA MET A 406 8.04 3.27 12.78
C MET A 406 8.90 2.24 13.52
N ASN A 407 8.35 1.06 13.81
CA ASN A 407 9.15 -0.05 14.35
C ASN A 407 9.90 -0.79 13.23
N ASP A 408 11.20 -1.02 13.41
CA ASP A 408 12.10 -1.69 12.44
C ASP A 408 11.94 -3.21 12.34
N THR A 409 10.81 -3.76 12.77
CA THR A 409 10.67 -5.20 13.04
C THR A 409 10.49 -6.10 11.81
N ILE A 410 10.60 -5.57 10.58
CA ILE A 410 10.35 -6.35 9.36
C ILE A 410 11.65 -6.67 8.62
N GLY A 411 11.99 -7.96 8.50
CA GLY A 411 13.19 -8.44 7.79
C GLY A 411 13.13 -8.38 6.26
N TYR A 412 11.93 -8.36 5.66
CA TYR A 412 11.72 -8.17 4.22
C TYR A 412 10.56 -7.20 3.99
N LEU A 413 10.84 -6.06 3.36
CA LEU A 413 9.86 -5.05 3.02
C LEU A 413 9.74 -4.97 1.49
N PRO A 414 8.53 -5.10 0.91
CA PRO A 414 8.33 -4.97 -0.53
C PRO A 414 8.85 -3.62 -1.05
N LYS A 415 9.40 -3.60 -2.26
CA LYS A 415 10.06 -2.42 -2.83
C LYS A 415 9.10 -1.23 -3.01
N ALA A 416 7.82 -1.51 -3.25
CA ALA A 416 6.73 -0.53 -3.25
C ALA A 416 6.56 0.25 -1.93
N MET A 417 7.01 -0.31 -0.80
CA MET A 417 6.83 0.26 0.54
C MET A 417 7.89 1.26 0.95
N TYR A 418 8.86 1.54 0.08
CA TYR A 418 9.86 2.53 0.42
C TYR A 418 10.41 3.22 -0.80
N SER A 419 10.88 4.43 -0.59
CA SER A 419 11.60 5.23 -1.56
C SER A 419 12.72 5.97 -0.85
N ILE A 420 13.75 6.34 -1.60
CA ILE A 420 14.84 7.15 -1.08
C ILE A 420 14.49 8.59 -1.40
N LEU A 421 14.28 9.41 -0.37
CA LEU A 421 14.17 10.85 -0.52
C LEU A 421 15.56 11.43 -0.67
N ILE A 422 15.77 12.23 -1.71
CA ILE A 422 17.05 12.89 -2.00
C ILE A 422 16.82 14.39 -1.96
N ASP A 423 17.75 15.12 -1.33
CA ASP A 423 17.74 16.58 -1.34
C ASP A 423 17.80 17.09 -2.79
N ASN A 424 16.85 17.95 -3.15
CA ASN A 424 16.73 18.45 -4.52
C ASN A 424 18.08 19.02 -5.02
N GLY A 425 18.50 18.60 -6.21
CA GLY A 425 19.80 18.96 -6.81
C GLY A 425 20.96 18.02 -6.50
N HIS A 426 20.79 17.02 -5.61
CA HIS A 426 21.88 16.11 -5.19
C HIS A 426 21.78 14.70 -5.81
N ALA A 427 20.96 14.53 -6.85
CA ALA A 427 20.77 13.22 -7.50
C ALA A 427 22.08 12.64 -8.08
N GLU A 428 22.91 13.48 -8.72
CA GLU A 428 24.20 13.03 -9.26
C GLU A 428 25.18 12.65 -8.14
N GLU A 429 25.20 13.41 -7.04
CA GLU A 429 26.04 13.15 -5.87
C GLU A 429 25.64 11.83 -5.20
N PHE A 430 24.33 11.59 -5.04
CA PHE A 430 23.79 10.33 -4.53
C PHE A 430 24.24 9.13 -5.38
N LEU A 431 24.10 9.20 -6.70
CA LEU A 431 24.50 8.10 -7.59
C LEU A 431 26.01 7.87 -7.57
N ALA A 432 26.82 8.94 -7.48
CA ALA A 432 28.27 8.84 -7.39
C ALA A 432 28.71 8.18 -6.07
N GLU A 433 28.08 8.53 -4.95
CA GLU A 433 28.39 7.91 -3.66
C GLU A 433 28.00 6.43 -3.64
N MET A 434 26.85 6.06 -4.23
CA MET A 434 26.49 4.64 -4.40
C MET A 434 27.55 3.90 -5.24
N GLU A 435 27.95 4.45 -6.39
CA GLU A 435 28.99 3.87 -7.26
C GLU A 435 30.35 3.70 -6.54
N GLU A 436 30.72 4.64 -5.67
CA GLU A 436 31.95 4.56 -4.87
C GLU A 436 31.89 3.43 -3.82
N LEU A 437 30.72 3.23 -3.20
CA LEU A 437 30.50 2.15 -2.24
C LEU A 437 30.54 0.78 -2.90
N GLU A 438 29.92 0.64 -4.07
CA GLU A 438 29.91 -0.58 -4.88
C GLU A 438 29.85 -0.22 -6.38
N PRO A 439 30.89 -0.57 -7.17
CA PRO A 439 30.89 -0.33 -8.62
C PRO A 439 29.70 -1.00 -9.32
N GLY A 440 28.98 -0.25 -10.14
CA GLY A 440 27.76 -0.63 -10.83
C GLY A 440 26.48 -0.43 -10.01
N SER A 441 26.56 -0.06 -8.73
CA SER A 441 25.36 0.08 -7.89
C SER A 441 24.54 1.34 -8.18
N SER A 442 25.11 2.33 -8.87
CA SER A 442 24.35 3.47 -9.38
C SER A 442 23.21 3.05 -10.31
N GLU A 443 23.38 1.97 -11.08
CA GLU A 443 22.34 1.42 -11.97
C GLU A 443 21.17 0.78 -11.22
N TYR A 444 21.31 0.52 -9.91
CA TYR A 444 20.25 -0.06 -9.10
C TYR A 444 19.09 0.94 -8.90
N PHE A 445 19.30 2.22 -9.18
CA PHE A 445 18.37 3.29 -8.85
C PHE A 445 17.84 3.99 -10.11
N VAL A 446 16.57 4.35 -10.07
CA VAL A 446 15.93 5.25 -11.03
C VAL A 446 15.53 6.52 -10.28
N ILE A 447 15.99 7.67 -10.77
CA ILE A 447 15.74 8.98 -10.17
C ILE A 447 14.50 9.62 -10.81
N TYR A 448 13.65 10.20 -9.97
CA TYR A 448 12.55 11.07 -10.37
C TYR A 448 12.63 12.36 -9.54
N ASP A 449 12.85 13.50 -10.19
CA ASP A 449 13.04 14.81 -9.56
C ASP A 449 11.87 15.78 -9.81
N GLN A 450 10.77 15.28 -10.37
CA GLN A 450 9.60 16.07 -10.79
C GLN A 450 9.94 17.23 -11.74
N GLY A 451 11.06 17.18 -12.46
CA GLY A 451 11.52 18.25 -13.35
C GLY A 451 12.30 19.36 -12.64
N TYR A 452 12.69 19.17 -11.38
CA TYR A 452 13.48 20.15 -10.63
C TYR A 452 14.75 20.57 -11.38
N SER A 453 15.48 19.61 -11.96
CA SER A 453 16.73 19.87 -12.69
C SER A 453 16.52 20.71 -13.96
N GLU A 454 15.31 20.72 -14.53
CA GLU A 454 14.97 21.57 -15.68
C GLU A 454 14.65 23.00 -15.27
N VAL A 455 14.06 23.20 -14.08
CA VAL A 455 13.58 24.51 -13.61
C VAL A 455 14.64 25.26 -12.80
N ALA A 456 15.42 24.56 -11.97
CA ALA A 456 16.41 25.17 -11.07
C ALA A 456 17.37 26.15 -11.79
N PRO A 457 17.96 25.83 -12.97
CA PRO A 457 18.87 26.75 -13.67
C PRO A 457 18.23 28.04 -14.20
N THR A 458 16.89 28.14 -14.19
CA THR A 458 16.18 29.35 -14.64
C THR A 458 16.03 30.41 -13.55
N ILE A 459 16.28 30.05 -12.29
CA ILE A 459 16.14 30.91 -11.09
C ILE A 459 17.51 31.26 -10.47
N GLU A 460 18.54 30.47 -10.78
CA GLU A 460 19.96 30.80 -10.52
C GLU A 460 20.47 31.96 -11.39
#